data_AF-A0A2G1NYK8-F1
#
_entry.id   AF-A0A2G1NYK8-F1
#
_cell.length_a   1.000
_cell.length_b   1.000
_cell.length_c   1.000
_cell.angle_alpha   90.00
_cell.angle_beta   90.00
_cell.angle_gamma   90.00
#
_symmetry.space_group_name_H-M   'P 1'
#
loop_
_entity.id
_entity.type
_entity.pdbx_description
1 polymer ?
#
loop_
_entity_poly.entity_id
_entity_poly.type
_entity_poly.pdbx_seq_one_letter_code
_entity_poly.pdbx_strand_id
1 'polypeptide(L)' 'MGIVRGTEIEVVRRAPLGDPVEFRLRGYNLTLRKEEAACISVEV' A
#
# COMPACT_ATOMS: atom_id res chain seq x y z
N MET A 1 5.96 2.33 -12.66
CA MET A 1 4.55 2.31 -12.21
C MET A 1 4.58 1.91 -10.75
N GLY A 2 4.11 2.76 -9.84
CA GLY A 2 4.29 2.54 -8.41
C GLY A 2 3.79 3.73 -7.61
N ILE A 3 4.11 3.74 -6.32
CA ILE A 3 3.77 4.83 -5.41
C ILE A 3 4.85 5.91 -5.55
N VAL A 4 4.42 7.16 -5.74
CA VAL A 4 5.32 8.33 -5.71
C VAL A 4 5.04 9.15 -4.45
N ARG A 5 6.03 9.91 -4.00
CA ARG A 5 5.86 10.83 -2.85
C ARG A 5 4.66 11.76 -3.08
N GLY A 6 3.86 11.95 -2.03
CA GLY A 6 2.63 12.75 -2.10
C GLY A 6 1.43 12.01 -2.70
N THR A 7 1.52 10.70 -2.94
CA THR A 7 0.34 9.91 -3.32
C THR A 7 -0.48 9.58 -2.09
N GLU A 8 -1.73 10.02 -2.07
CA GLU A 8 -2.71 9.55 -1.09
C GLU A 8 -3.06 8.09 -1.39
N ILE A 9 -2.93 7.25 -0.36
CA ILE A 9 -3.23 5.84 -0.43
C ILE A 9 -4.23 5.49 0.67
N GLU A 10 -5.14 4.58 0.38
CA GLU A 10 -6.11 4.06 1.34
C GLU A 10 -5.84 2.57 1.55
N VAL A 11 -5.79 2.12 2.81
CA VAL A 11 -5.63 0.70 3.11
C VAL A 11 -6.99 0.01 2.91
N VAL A 12 -7.08 -0.85 1.89
CA VAL A 12 -8.32 -1.57 1.57
C VAL A 12 -8.42 -2.85 2.39
N ARG A 13 -7.35 -3.65 2.33
CA ARG A 13 -7.35 -4.99 2.91
C ARG A 13 -5.97 -5.40 3.33
N ARG A 14 -5.89 -6.08 4.47
CA ARG A 14 -4.68 -6.81 4.88
C ARG A 14 -4.98 -8.30 4.84
N ALA A 15 -4.07 -9.09 4.27
CA ALA A 15 -4.16 -10.53 4.38
C ALA A 15 -4.12 -10.97 5.87
N PRO A 16 -4.74 -12.10 6.22
CA PRO A 16 -4.81 -12.56 7.62
C PRO A 16 -3.44 -12.81 8.25
N LEU A 17 -2.43 -13.20 7.45
CA LEU A 17 -1.04 -13.37 7.89
C LEU A 17 -0.25 -12.05 7.91
N GLY A 18 -0.89 -10.94 7.60
CA GLY A 18 -0.28 -9.61 7.56
C GLY A 18 0.45 -9.28 6.25
N ASP A 19 0.54 -10.23 5.32
CA ASP A 19 1.11 -10.12 3.96
C ASP A 19 0.27 -10.94 2.95
N PRO A 20 -0.03 -10.41 1.75
CA PRO A 20 0.23 -9.04 1.29
C PRO A 20 -0.80 -8.01 1.81
N VAL A 21 -0.52 -6.73 1.59
CA VAL A 21 -1.39 -5.59 1.93
C VAL A 21 -1.89 -4.93 0.65
N GLU A 22 -3.20 -4.67 0.58
CA GLU A 22 -3.85 -4.04 -0.56
C GLU A 22 -4.16 -2.57 -0.25
N PHE A 23 -3.73 -1.70 -1.17
CA PHE A 23 -3.88 -0.26 -1.11
C PHE A 23 -4.69 0.23 -2.31
N ARG A 24 -5.57 1.22 -2.10
CA ARG A 24 -6.26 1.93 -3.18
C ARG A 24 -5.61 3.27 -3.40
N LEU A 25 -5.24 3.55 -4.64
CA LEU A 25 -4.66 4.83 -5.04
C LEU A 25 -5.06 5.19 -6.46
N ARG A 26 -5.36 6.47 -6.71
CA ARG A 26 -5.66 7.04 -8.04
C ARG A 26 -6.65 6.20 -8.88
N GLY A 27 -7.62 5.56 -8.23
CA GLY A 27 -8.66 4.75 -8.88
C GLY A 27 -8.30 3.29 -9.17
N TYR A 28 -7.15 2.78 -8.73
CA TYR A 28 -6.78 1.37 -8.84
C TYR A 28 -6.32 0.76 -7.52
N ASN A 29 -6.33 -0.57 -7.45
CA ASN A 29 -5.84 -1.33 -6.30
C ASN A 29 -4.42 -1.80 -6.59
N LEU A 30 -3.53 -1.57 -5.63
CA LEU A 30 -2.14 -2.01 -5.65
C LEU A 30 -1.91 -2.93 -4.45
N THR A 31 -1.51 -4.16 -4.74
CA THR A 31 -1.11 -5.12 -3.70
C THR A 31 0.40 -5.05 -3.53
N LEU A 32 0.85 -4.72 -2.32
CA LEU A 32 2.26 -4.72 -1.95
C LEU A 32 2.54 -5.84 -0.96
N ARG A 33 3.71 -6.47 -1.11
CA ARG A 33 4.24 -7.32 -0.06
C ARG A 33 4.64 -6.49 1.14
N LYS A 34 4.61 -7.09 2.32
CA LYS A 34 4.99 -6.48 3.59
C LYS A 34 6.42 -5.94 3.56
N GLU A 35 7.34 -6.65 2.88
CA GLU A 35 8.73 -6.21 2.71
C GLU A 35 8.82 -4.91 1.90
N GLU A 36 8.08 -4.80 0.80
CA GLU A 36 8.02 -3.58 -0.03
C GLU A 36 7.34 -2.43 0.71
N ALA A 37 6.22 -2.72 1.40
CA ALA A 37 5.49 -1.73 2.18
C ALA A 37 6.31 -1.21 3.37
N ALA A 38 7.21 -2.02 3.94
CA ALA A 38 8.09 -1.60 5.03
C ALA A 38 9.12 -0.53 4.59
N CYS A 39 9.44 -0.45 3.30
CA CYS A 39 10.29 0.61 2.75
C CYS A 39 9.56 1.94 2.51
N ILE A 40 8.25 2.00 2.73
CA ILE A 40 7.42 3.18 2.49
C ILE A 40 7.05 3.81 3.84
N SER A 41 7.39 5.08 4.03
CA SER A 41 6.90 5.86 5.17
C SER A 41 5.63 6.61 4.78
N VAL A 42 4.63 6.54 5.66
CA VAL A 42 3.35 7.25 5.54
C VAL A 42 3.16 8.14 6.77
N GLU A 43 2.47 9.25 6.59
CA GLU A 43 2.08 10.18 7.65
C GLU A 43 0.55 10.14 7.77
N VAL A 44 0.03 10.18 9.01
CA VAL A 44 -1.39 9.98 9.33
C VAL A 44 -2.04 11.31 9.70
#